data_AF-A0A1F5VDX5-F1
#
_entry.id   AF-A0A1F5VDX5-F1
#
_cell.length_a   1.000
_cell.length_b   1.000
_cell.length_c   1.000
_cell.angle_alpha   90.00
_cell.angle_beta   90.00
_cell.angle_gamma   90.00
#
_symmetry.space_group_name_H-M   'P 1'
#
loop_
_entity.id
_entity.type
_entity.pdbx_description
1 polymer ?
#
loop_
_entity_poly.entity_id
_entity_poly.type
_entity_poly.pdbx_seq_one_letter_code
_entity_poly.pdbx_strand_id
1 'polypeptide(L)'
;MQKYLFVFDFETPAQSKNNDLFEYNDKDTEMVYIKAEKEEQAFLWGRKIAEKYVREMYNNRLMPYTGAAHIEKNETQYAPEILKKVPIVLYGMHPDIESMLLKRYGKDLDEWRSIIHEKVLQTTKSNKKYYIIAAIIIAIIILFALIF
;
A
#
# COMPACT_ATOMS: atom_id res chain seq x y z
N MET A 1 15.84 -18.25 18.23
CA MET A 1 14.83 -17.45 17.51
C MET A 1 13.55 -18.25 17.41
N GLN A 2 12.42 -17.61 17.71
CA GLN A 2 11.07 -18.18 17.57
C GLN A 2 10.46 -17.75 16.24
N LYS A 3 9.48 -18.50 15.75
CA LYS A 3 8.75 -18.21 14.51
C LYS A 3 7.35 -17.69 14.89
N TYR A 4 6.98 -16.51 14.40
CA TYR A 4 5.68 -15.89 14.65
C TYR A 4 4.94 -15.70 13.33
N LEU A 5 3.64 -16.04 13.29
CA LEU A 5 2.79 -15.78 12.13
C LEU A 5 2.21 -14.37 12.26
N PHE A 6 2.68 -13.45 11.42
CA PHE A 6 2.12 -12.10 11.34
C PHE A 6 1.04 -12.06 10.27
N VAL A 7 -0.14 -11.55 10.64
CA VAL A 7 -1.33 -11.47 9.80
C VAL A 7 -1.75 -10.01 9.71
N PHE A 8 -2.08 -9.55 8.51
CA PHE A 8 -2.48 -8.17 8.28
C PHE A 8 -3.54 -8.04 7.18
N ASP A 9 -4.50 -7.16 7.43
CA ASP A 9 -5.57 -6.84 6.48
C ASP A 9 -5.19 -5.61 5.68
N PHE A 10 -5.65 -5.51 4.43
CA PHE A 10 -5.45 -4.38 3.53
C PHE A 10 -6.57 -4.29 2.50
N GLU A 11 -6.62 -3.17 1.80
CA GLU A 11 -7.55 -2.94 0.69
C GLU A 11 -6.78 -2.82 -0.62
N THR A 12 -7.18 -3.60 -1.61
CA THR A 12 -6.71 -3.42 -2.99
C THR A 12 -7.20 -2.08 -3.56
N PRO A 13 -6.56 -1.54 -4.61
CA PRO A 13 -7.03 -0.33 -5.28
C PRO A 13 -8.50 -0.40 -5.73
N ALA A 14 -8.97 -1.58 -6.14
CA ALA A 14 -10.36 -1.81 -6.49
C ALA A 14 -11.28 -1.80 -5.26
N GLN A 15 -10.90 -2.48 -4.17
CA GLN A 15 -11.65 -2.46 -2.90
C GLN A 15 -11.72 -1.06 -2.31
N SER A 16 -10.61 -0.34 -2.22
CA SER A 16 -10.59 1.05 -1.72
C SER A 16 -11.56 1.94 -2.50
N LYS A 17 -11.56 1.85 -3.84
CA LYS A 17 -12.52 2.60 -4.67
C LYS A 17 -13.98 2.19 -4.39
N ASN A 18 -14.25 0.90 -4.24
CA ASN A 18 -15.62 0.42 -4.03
C ASN A 18 -16.12 0.72 -2.61
N ASN A 19 -15.26 0.58 -1.59
CA ASN A 19 -15.55 0.94 -0.21
C ASN A 19 -15.91 2.43 -0.11
N ASP A 20 -15.16 3.30 -0.80
CA ASP A 20 -15.46 4.74 -0.86
C ASP A 20 -16.81 5.06 -1.55
N LEU A 21 -17.20 4.27 -2.56
CA LEU A 21 -18.41 4.52 -3.36
C LEU A 21 -19.68 3.94 -2.74
N PHE A 22 -19.57 2.82 -2.04
CA PHE A 22 -20.72 2.03 -1.58
C PHE A 22 -20.75 1.81 -0.07
N GLU A 23 -19.83 2.45 0.67
CA GLU A 23 -19.68 2.29 2.13
C GLU A 23 -19.42 0.83 2.55
N TYR A 24 -18.79 0.05 1.68
CA TYR A 24 -18.35 -1.31 1.99
C TYR A 24 -17.10 -1.29 2.87
N ASN A 25 -16.79 -2.44 3.48
CA ASN A 25 -15.62 -2.62 4.33
C ASN A 25 -14.86 -3.88 3.91
N ASP A 26 -14.81 -4.14 2.60
CA ASP A 26 -14.16 -5.31 2.03
C ASP A 26 -12.65 -5.19 2.21
N LYS A 27 -12.04 -6.27 2.71
CA LYS A 27 -10.59 -6.35 2.96
C LYS A 27 -10.06 -7.71 2.57
N ASP A 28 -8.84 -7.69 2.08
CA ASP A 28 -8.02 -8.88 1.89
C ASP A 28 -7.06 -9.03 3.07
N THR A 29 -6.71 -10.27 3.39
CA THR A 29 -5.71 -10.60 4.41
C THR A 29 -4.47 -11.22 3.77
N GLU A 30 -3.28 -10.90 4.30
CA GLU A 30 -2.01 -11.51 3.93
C GLU A 30 -1.23 -11.95 5.18
N MET A 31 -0.32 -12.90 5.00
CA MET A 31 0.40 -13.55 6.09
C MET A 31 1.89 -13.66 5.80
N VAL A 32 2.72 -13.50 6.84
CA VAL A 32 4.16 -13.73 6.77
C VAL A 32 4.64 -14.36 8.07
N TYR A 33 5.42 -15.43 7.98
CA TYR A 33 6.15 -15.93 9.13
C TYR A 33 7.43 -15.13 9.34
N ILE A 34 7.61 -14.60 10.55
CA ILE A 34 8.79 -13.82 10.93
C ILE A 34 9.53 -14.57 12.03
N LYS A 35 10.78 -14.91 11.76
CA LYS A 35 11.70 -15.44 12.77
C LYS A 35 12.34 -14.27 13.52
N ALA A 36 12.07 -14.15 14.82
CA ALA A 36 12.58 -13.09 15.69
C ALA A 36 12.95 -13.63 17.08
N GLU A 37 13.57 -12.81 17.92
CA GLU A 37 13.84 -13.19 19.32
C GLU A 37 12.60 -13.02 20.19
N LYS A 38 11.79 -11.99 19.89
CA LYS A 38 10.59 -11.62 20.64
C LYS A 38 9.41 -11.38 19.70
N GLU A 39 8.21 -11.60 20.22
CA GLU A 39 6.96 -11.35 19.52
C GLU A 39 6.80 -9.87 19.12
N GLU A 40 7.12 -8.95 20.02
CA GLU A 40 7.06 -7.51 19.75
C GLU A 40 7.93 -7.11 18.55
N GLN A 41 9.14 -7.70 18.45
CA GLN A 41 10.01 -7.48 17.29
C GLN A 41 9.38 -7.99 16.00
N ALA A 42 8.77 -9.19 16.05
CA ALA A 42 8.06 -9.74 14.91
C ALA A 42 6.87 -8.87 14.50
N PHE A 43 6.08 -8.37 15.45
CA PHE A 43 4.95 -7.48 15.19
C PHE A 43 5.39 -6.15 14.57
N LEU A 44 6.37 -5.47 15.16
CA LEU A 44 6.88 -4.19 14.64
C LEU A 44 7.49 -4.35 13.24
N TRP A 45 8.19 -5.45 12.99
CA TRP A 45 8.72 -5.74 11.66
C TRP A 45 7.61 -6.12 10.67
N GLY A 46 6.62 -6.89 11.11
CA GLY A 46 5.44 -7.22 10.32
C GLY A 46 4.69 -5.98 9.85
N ARG A 47 4.53 -4.97 10.71
CA ARG A 47 3.93 -3.68 10.33
C ARG A 47 4.71 -2.99 9.19
N LYS A 48 6.04 -3.06 9.19
CA LYS A 48 6.87 -2.52 8.09
C LYS A 48 6.70 -3.32 6.80
N ILE A 49 6.57 -4.64 6.91
CA ILE A 49 6.27 -5.50 5.75
C ILE A 49 4.90 -5.16 5.17
N ALA A 50 3.86 -5.01 6.00
CA ALA A 50 2.52 -4.63 5.58
C ALA A 50 2.50 -3.26 4.89
N GLU A 51 3.19 -2.27 5.46
CA GLU A 51 3.33 -0.95 4.84
C GLU A 51 4.00 -1.03 3.47
N LYS A 52 5.11 -1.76 3.36
CA LYS A 52 5.78 -1.96 2.08
C LYS A 52 4.89 -2.72 1.09
N TYR A 53 4.17 -3.75 1.53
CA TYR A 53 3.28 -4.53 0.69
C TYR A 53 2.20 -3.67 0.03
N VAL A 54 1.50 -2.86 0.83
CA VAL A 54 0.49 -1.92 0.33
C VAL A 54 1.14 -0.87 -0.56
N ARG A 55 2.29 -0.31 -0.18
CA ARG A 55 3.02 0.66 -1.00
C ARG A 55 3.37 0.11 -2.40
N GLU A 56 3.91 -1.10 -2.49
CA GLU A 56 4.26 -1.74 -3.77
C GLU A 56 3.01 -2.02 -4.62
N MET A 57 1.90 -2.42 -3.99
CA MET A 57 0.61 -2.60 -4.67
C MET A 57 0.11 -1.31 -5.32
N TYR A 58 0.28 -0.18 -4.64
CA TYR A 58 -0.10 1.15 -5.13
C TYR A 58 1.00 1.84 -5.94
N ASN A 59 1.91 1.06 -6.57
CA ASN A 59 3.01 1.56 -7.40
C ASN A 59 3.94 2.54 -6.67
N ASN A 60 4.40 2.15 -5.48
CA ASN A 60 5.33 2.89 -4.62
C ASN A 60 4.86 4.26 -4.13
N ARG A 61 3.54 4.50 -4.12
CA ARG A 61 2.98 5.71 -3.52
C ARG A 61 3.05 5.68 -2.01
N LEU A 62 3.16 6.87 -1.41
CA LEU A 62 3.02 7.08 0.02
C LEU A 62 1.56 6.85 0.43
N MET A 63 1.16 5.59 0.52
CA MET A 63 -0.12 5.16 1.08
C MET A 63 0.13 4.73 2.52
N PRO A 64 -0.43 5.44 3.52
CA PRO A 64 -0.31 5.02 4.91
C PRO A 64 -1.04 3.69 5.10
N TYR A 65 -0.36 2.72 5.68
CA TYR A 65 -0.99 1.46 6.04
C TYR A 65 -1.81 1.62 7.33
N THR A 66 -3.14 1.55 7.20
CA THR A 66 -4.11 1.71 8.30
C THR A 66 -4.83 0.42 8.68
N GLY A 67 -4.50 -0.69 8.03
CA GLY A 67 -5.16 -1.98 8.27
C GLY A 67 -4.89 -2.57 9.65
N ALA A 68 -5.80 -3.47 10.06
CA ALA A 68 -5.65 -4.28 11.26
C ALA A 68 -4.51 -5.29 11.06
N ALA A 69 -3.74 -5.53 12.11
CA ALA A 69 -2.64 -6.50 12.08
C ALA A 69 -2.43 -7.11 13.46
N HIS A 70 -2.00 -8.36 13.51
CA HIS A 70 -1.73 -9.09 14.75
C HIS A 70 -0.72 -10.22 14.56
N ILE A 71 -0.24 -10.78 15.67
CA ILE A 71 0.47 -12.06 15.68
C ILE A 71 -0.54 -13.16 15.98
N GLU A 72 -0.70 -14.08 15.03
CA GLU A 72 -1.57 -15.22 15.21
C GLU A 72 -1.00 -16.20 16.26
N LYS A 73 -1.88 -16.66 17.15
CA LYS A 73 -1.57 -17.64 18.20
C LYS A 73 -2.11 -19.03 17.89
N ASN A 74 -3.19 -19.09 17.14
CA ASN A 74 -3.85 -20.31 16.75
C ASN A 74 -3.76 -20.52 15.24
N GLU A 75 -2.67 -21.15 14.79
CA GLU A 75 -2.48 -21.48 13.37
C GLU A 75 -3.47 -22.53 12.86
N THR A 76 -4.13 -23.30 13.76
CA THR A 76 -5.06 -24.38 13.36
C THR A 76 -6.34 -23.89 12.69
N GLN A 77 -6.65 -22.60 12.78
CA GLN A 77 -7.77 -22.01 12.05
C GLN A 77 -7.51 -21.90 10.53
N TYR A 78 -6.24 -22.02 10.10
CA TYR A 78 -5.88 -21.97 8.69
C TYR A 78 -5.66 -23.38 8.14
N ALA A 79 -6.08 -23.58 6.89
CA ALA A 79 -5.77 -24.82 6.19
C ALA A 79 -4.25 -25.02 6.08
N PRO A 80 -3.71 -26.22 6.38
CA PRO A 80 -2.27 -26.47 6.32
C PRO A 80 -1.62 -26.14 4.97
N GLU A 81 -2.36 -26.28 3.88
CA GLU A 81 -1.94 -25.98 2.51
C GLU A 81 -1.71 -24.49 2.28
N ILE A 82 -2.42 -23.62 3.02
CA ILE A 82 -2.24 -22.17 3.01
C ILE A 82 -0.95 -21.85 3.78
N LEU A 83 -0.80 -22.38 5.00
CA LEU A 83 0.37 -22.13 5.85
C LEU A 83 1.69 -22.56 5.18
N LYS A 84 1.69 -23.64 4.40
CA LYS A 84 2.86 -24.09 3.60
C LYS A 84 3.31 -23.07 2.54
N LYS A 85 2.43 -22.19 2.09
CA LYS A 85 2.72 -21.17 1.07
C LYS A 85 3.10 -19.83 1.68
N VAL A 86 2.92 -19.64 2.99
CA VAL A 86 3.25 -18.40 3.69
C VAL A 86 4.77 -18.21 3.69
N PRO A 87 5.28 -17.07 3.21
CA PRO A 87 6.71 -16.81 3.18
C PRO A 87 7.28 -16.74 4.60
N ILE A 88 8.51 -17.23 4.77
CA ILE A 88 9.24 -17.21 6.04
C ILE A 88 10.45 -16.29 5.89
N VAL A 89 10.56 -15.28 6.75
CA VAL A 89 11.67 -14.31 6.74
C VAL A 89 12.32 -14.18 8.11
N LEU A 90 13.57 -13.71 8.13
CA LEU A 90 14.23 -13.28 9.36
C LEU A 90 13.81 -11.85 9.70
N TYR A 91 13.83 -11.48 10.98
CA TYR A 91 13.71 -10.08 11.40
C TYR A 91 14.70 -9.20 10.61
N GLY A 92 14.21 -8.07 10.10
CA GLY A 92 14.99 -7.16 9.26
C GLY A 92 14.99 -7.49 7.76
N MET A 93 14.47 -8.66 7.35
CA MET A 93 14.32 -9.05 5.94
C MET A 93 12.88 -8.89 5.47
N HIS A 94 12.71 -8.50 4.21
CA HIS A 94 11.40 -8.49 3.55
C HIS A 94 11.20 -9.80 2.77
N PRO A 95 9.97 -10.30 2.65
CA PRO A 95 9.68 -11.31 1.65
C PRO A 95 9.80 -10.69 0.25
N ASP A 96 9.80 -11.54 -0.78
CA ASP A 96 9.68 -11.07 -2.16
C ASP A 96 8.24 -10.61 -2.42
N ILE A 97 7.95 -9.37 -2.02
CA ILE A 97 6.63 -8.74 -2.08
C ILE A 97 6.10 -8.69 -3.52
N GLU A 98 6.96 -8.39 -4.50
CA GLU A 98 6.54 -8.30 -5.90
C GLU A 98 6.04 -9.65 -6.40
N SER A 99 6.80 -10.72 -6.14
CA SER A 99 6.36 -12.07 -6.47
C SER A 99 5.08 -12.47 -5.73
N MET A 100 4.89 -12.05 -4.48
CA MET A 100 3.64 -12.28 -3.74
C MET A 100 2.45 -11.60 -4.42
N LEU A 101 2.58 -10.32 -4.77
CA LEU A 101 1.54 -9.54 -5.42
C LEU A 101 1.21 -10.09 -6.82
N LEU A 102 2.22 -10.38 -7.64
CA LEU A 102 2.05 -10.95 -8.98
C LEU A 102 1.38 -12.33 -8.93
N LYS A 103 1.75 -13.17 -7.97
CA LYS A 103 1.14 -14.49 -7.81
C LYS A 103 -0.33 -14.40 -7.43
N ARG A 104 -0.71 -13.41 -6.61
CA ARG A 104 -2.06 -13.26 -6.09
C ARG A 104 -3.00 -12.53 -7.05
N TYR A 105 -2.53 -11.45 -7.66
CA TYR A 105 -3.36 -10.53 -8.45
C TYR A 105 -3.03 -10.56 -9.95
N GLY A 106 -1.84 -11.01 -10.35
CA GLY A 106 -1.46 -11.19 -11.75
C GLY A 106 -1.76 -9.94 -12.60
N LYS A 107 -2.65 -10.11 -13.59
CA LYS A 107 -3.03 -9.04 -14.52
C LYS A 107 -3.72 -7.85 -13.84
N ASP A 108 -4.46 -8.08 -12.75
CA ASP A 108 -5.17 -7.02 -12.05
C ASP A 108 -4.19 -6.03 -11.42
N LEU A 109 -3.03 -6.52 -10.95
CA LEU A 109 -1.98 -5.67 -10.40
C LEU A 109 -1.45 -4.69 -11.45
N ASP A 110 -1.18 -5.16 -12.67
CA ASP A 110 -0.69 -4.33 -13.77
C ASP A 110 -1.73 -3.29 -14.18
N GLU A 111 -3.00 -3.70 -14.28
CA GLU A 111 -4.11 -2.81 -14.58
C GLU A 111 -4.24 -1.71 -13.52
N TRP A 112 -4.24 -2.08 -12.23
CA TRP A 112 -4.32 -1.12 -11.13
C TRP A 112 -3.15 -0.14 -11.17
N ARG A 113 -1.92 -0.62 -11.34
CA ARG A 113 -0.73 0.24 -11.41
C ARG A 113 -0.77 1.19 -12.60
N SER A 114 -1.28 0.76 -13.75
CA SER A 114 -1.48 1.60 -14.94
C SER A 114 -2.51 2.71 -14.70
N ILE A 115 -3.70 2.36 -14.18
CA ILE A 115 -4.76 3.33 -13.87
C ILE A 115 -4.27 4.35 -12.84
N ILE A 116 -3.60 3.87 -11.80
CA ILE A 116 -2.98 4.69 -10.77
C ILE A 116 -2.01 5.67 -11.44
N HIS A 117 -1.08 5.19 -12.27
CA HIS A 117 -0.10 6.02 -12.97
C HIS A 117 -0.75 7.10 -13.84
N GLU A 118 -1.74 6.75 -14.66
CA GLU A 118 -2.44 7.69 -15.53
C GLU A 118 -3.12 8.81 -14.73
N LYS A 119 -3.83 8.47 -13.65
CA LYS A 119 -4.46 9.45 -12.76
C LYS A 119 -3.47 10.47 -12.21
N VAL A 120 -2.25 10.04 -11.84
CA VAL A 120 -1.23 11.00 -11.37
C VAL A 120 -0.76 11.90 -12.49
N LEU A 121 -0.50 11.35 -13.68
CA LEU A 121 -0.10 12.19 -14.80
C LEU A 121 -1.16 13.25 -15.11
N GLN A 122 -2.44 12.91 -15.03
CA GLN A 122 -3.55 13.85 -15.19
C GLN A 122 -3.57 14.91 -14.08
N THR A 123 -3.49 14.51 -12.80
CA THR A 123 -3.47 15.44 -11.66
C THR A 123 -2.26 16.39 -11.70
N THR A 124 -1.05 15.87 -11.99
CA THR A 124 0.15 16.69 -12.09
C THR A 124 0.06 17.69 -13.25
N LYS A 125 -0.47 17.29 -14.41
CA LYS A 125 -0.73 18.20 -15.53
C LYS A 125 -1.73 19.30 -15.16
N SER A 126 -2.81 18.92 -14.47
CA SER A 126 -3.83 19.87 -13.99
C SER A 126 -3.22 20.90 -13.03
N ASN A 127 -2.51 20.45 -12.00
CA ASN A 127 -1.85 21.33 -11.02
C ASN A 127 -0.85 22.28 -11.69
N LYS A 128 -0.05 21.81 -12.65
CA LYS A 128 0.87 22.67 -13.42
C LYS A 128 0.13 23.79 -14.15
N LYS A 129 -1.03 23.50 -14.73
CA LYS A 129 -1.88 24.51 -15.39
C LYS A 129 -2.38 25.56 -14.40
N TYR A 130 -2.81 25.16 -13.21
CA TYR A 130 -3.22 26.10 -12.16
C TYR A 130 -2.09 27.02 -11.71
N TYR A 131 -0.87 26.50 -11.49
CA TYR A 131 0.28 27.33 -11.12
C TYR A 131 0.67 28.33 -12.21
N ILE A 132 0.59 27.94 -13.49
CA ILE A 132 0.85 28.85 -14.61
C ILE A 132 -0.19 29.98 -14.64
N ILE A 133 -1.47 29.66 -14.48
CA ILE A 133 -2.54 30.66 -14.46
C ILE A 133 -2.36 31.61 -13.26
N ALA A 134 -2.07 31.08 -12.07
CA ALA A 134 -1.82 31.89 -10.88
C ALA A 134 -0.61 32.83 -11.07
N ALA A 135 0.48 32.35 -11.67
CA ALA A 135 1.65 33.16 -11.97
C ALA A 135 1.34 34.29 -12.98
N ILE A 136 0.53 34.02 -14.01
CA ILE A 136 0.09 35.03 -14.98
C ILE A 136 -0.76 36.10 -14.29
N ILE A 137 -1.72 35.70 -13.45
CA ILE A 137 -2.57 36.65 -12.71
C ILE A 137 -1.72 37.55 -11.80
N ILE A 138 -0.77 36.96 -11.05
CA ILE A 138 0.14 37.73 -10.19
C ILE A 138 0.98 38.71 -11.03
N ALA A 139 1.51 38.28 -12.17
CA ALA A 139 2.29 39.15 -13.06
C ALA A 139 1.47 40.32 -13.60
N ILE A 140 0.20 40.08 -13.96
CA ILE A 140 -0.73 41.15 -14.39
C ILE A 140 -0.97 42.14 -13.26
N ILE A 141 -1.25 41.67 -12.03
CA ILE A 141 -1.48 42.55 -10.87
C ILE A 141 -0.25 43.42 -10.59
N ILE A 142 0.95 42.85 -10.64
CA ILE A 142 2.20 43.60 -10.45
C ILE A 142 2.38 44.66 -11.55
N LEU A 143 2.11 44.30 -12.81
CA LEU A 143 2.23 45.24 -13.93
C LEU A 143 1.26 46.42 -13.77
N PHE A 144 0.00 46.17 -13.37
CA PHE A 144 -0.97 47.22 -13.08
C PHE A 144 -0.51 48.12 -11.93
N ALA A 145 0.04 47.55 -10.86
CA ALA A 145 0.55 48.31 -9.72
C ALA A 145 1.82 49.16 -10.02
N LEU A 146 2.50 48.92 -11.14
CA LEU A 146 3.65 49.72 -11.58
C LEU A 146 3.27 50.84 -12.57
N ILE A 147 2.07 50.77 -13.15
CA ILE A 147 1.57 51.74 -14.13
C ILE A 147 0.72 52.84 -13.45
N PHE A 148 0.23 52.58 -12.24
CA PHE A 148 -0.53 53.53 -11.40
C PHE A 148 0.29 53.92 -10.17
#